data_AF-A0A922T4F9-F1
#
_entry.id   AF-A0A922T4F9-F1
#
_cell.length_a   1.000
_cell.length_b   1.000
_cell.length_c   1.000
_cell.angle_alpha   90.00
_cell.angle_beta   90.00
_cell.angle_gamma   90.00
#
_symmetry.space_group_name_H-M   'P 1'
#
loop_
_entity.id
_entity.type
_entity.pdbx_description
1 polymer ?
#
loop_
_entity_poly.entity_id
_entity_poly.type
_entity_poly.pdbx_seq_one_letter_code
_entity_poly.pdbx_strand_id
1 'polypeptide(L)'
;MAAKDRLFSGTFEQSKKIVSKSMLTEEGAQIGVFSSMSLWKRLTGLMMLPLFAISYGVGVVLPEHFQQSTEGVQAISLAAIEIIARLGQFSRYFIICFVCMSVGLIISNILPKPNYAYQLLYGNVTLIILSITTTISVFPLTAGLTIAAFGWIGFLPQLLLCLYLWKVCVMDKCQRLRTAIYHESTTAPDWGSKLISFIKTYGGILLGLSILNRWTLNLGELVKENPGFLSFLYGWFFLFFMFLMLFALGQALKNTIIAYYFFKYQKEYRKHFNISDEQWYGKWRSKILSK
;
A
#
# COMPACT_ATOMS: atom_id res chain seq x y z
N MET A 1 -15.27 11.70 30.51
CA MET A 1 -15.05 10.90 29.30
C MET A 1 -16.02 11.37 28.21
N ALA A 2 -15.65 12.38 27.41
CA ALA A 2 -16.32 12.96 26.21
C ALA A 2 -15.59 14.31 25.96
N ALA A 3 -14.95 14.66 24.84
CA ALA A 3 -15.06 14.27 23.45
C ALA A 3 -13.75 13.65 22.92
N LYS A 4 -13.86 12.44 22.38
CA LYS A 4 -12.75 11.55 22.00
C LYS A 4 -12.02 12.07 20.76
N ASP A 5 -10.82 12.64 20.91
CA ASP A 5 -9.58 12.31 20.18
C ASP A 5 -9.70 11.57 18.84
N ARG A 6 -10.36 12.16 17.83
CA ARG A 6 -10.44 11.58 16.49
C ARG A 6 -9.46 12.30 15.59
N LEU A 7 -8.58 11.57 14.89
CA LEU A 7 -7.56 12.08 13.94
C LEU A 7 -8.07 13.15 12.93
N PHE A 8 -9.38 13.22 12.71
CA PHE A 8 -10.07 14.05 11.73
C PHE A 8 -10.88 15.23 12.33
N SER A 9 -10.75 15.50 13.64
CA SER A 9 -11.50 16.54 14.34
C SER A 9 -10.79 17.89 14.44
N GLY A 10 -9.54 18.02 13.96
CA GLY A 10 -8.73 19.22 14.15
C GLY A 10 -9.34 20.48 13.54
N THR A 11 -9.06 21.63 14.16
CA THR A 11 -9.49 22.96 13.67
C THR A 11 -8.63 23.44 12.51
N PHE A 12 -9.07 24.50 11.81
CA PHE A 12 -8.30 25.11 10.73
C PHE A 12 -6.91 25.59 11.18
N GLU A 13 -6.83 26.27 12.33
CA GLU A 13 -5.55 26.75 12.89
C GLU A 13 -4.61 25.58 13.25
N GLN A 14 -5.16 24.49 13.79
CA GLN A 14 -4.38 23.29 14.08
C GLN A 14 -3.88 22.61 12.79
N SER A 15 -4.70 22.56 11.75
CA SER A 15 -4.32 21.88 10.50
C SER A 15 -3.26 22.62 9.69
N LYS A 16 -3.08 23.95 9.86
CA LYS A 16 -1.98 24.70 9.22
C LYS A 16 -0.58 24.15 9.52
N LYS A 17 -0.41 23.41 10.62
CA LYS A 17 0.86 22.78 10.99
C LYS A 17 1.25 21.60 10.10
N ILE A 18 0.26 20.97 9.44
CA ILE A 18 0.47 19.80 8.57
C ILE A 18 0.14 20.08 7.10
N VAL A 19 -0.71 21.07 6.83
CA VAL A 19 -1.10 21.48 5.48
C VAL A 19 -0.18 22.61 5.01
N SER A 20 0.68 22.33 4.02
CA SER A 20 1.62 23.30 3.45
C SER A 20 1.23 23.73 2.04
N LYS A 21 1.57 24.97 1.65
CA LYS A 21 1.32 25.49 0.29
C LYS A 21 1.98 24.65 -0.81
N SER A 22 3.08 23.95 -0.51
CA SER A 22 3.76 23.05 -1.46
C SER A 22 2.84 21.95 -2.02
N MET A 23 1.80 21.53 -1.30
CA MET A 23 0.83 20.53 -1.76
C MET A 23 0.01 20.96 -2.99
N LEU A 24 0.08 22.24 -3.39
CA LEU A 24 -0.53 22.76 -4.61
C LEU A 24 0.28 22.44 -5.87
N THR A 25 1.51 21.94 -5.70
CA THR A 25 2.38 21.48 -6.78
C THR A 25 2.33 19.96 -6.88
N GLU A 26 2.57 19.42 -8.07
CA GLU A 26 2.55 17.97 -8.32
C GLU A 26 3.60 17.23 -7.45
N GLU A 27 4.79 17.79 -7.32
CA GLU A 27 5.88 17.28 -6.49
C GLU A 27 5.54 17.33 -5.00
N GLY A 28 5.02 18.47 -4.53
CA GLY A 28 4.67 18.66 -3.12
C GLY A 28 3.42 17.89 -2.69
N ALA A 29 2.50 17.60 -3.63
CA ALA A 29 1.36 16.73 -3.37
C ALA A 29 1.77 15.26 -3.22
N GLN A 30 2.92 14.86 -3.79
CA GLN A 30 3.45 13.49 -3.76
C GLN A 30 2.46 12.43 -4.27
N ILE A 31 1.53 12.82 -5.15
CA ILE A 31 0.56 11.92 -5.78
C ILE A 31 0.64 11.93 -7.31
N GLY A 32 1.68 12.57 -7.87
CA GLY A 32 1.91 12.68 -9.30
C GLY A 32 0.70 13.23 -10.06
N VAL A 33 0.45 12.66 -11.24
CA VAL A 33 -0.58 13.10 -12.19
C VAL A 33 -2.00 13.09 -11.62
N PHE A 34 -2.26 12.36 -10.53
CA PHE A 34 -3.56 12.31 -9.87
C PHE A 34 -3.95 13.62 -9.16
N SER A 35 -3.00 14.52 -8.90
CA SER A 35 -3.29 15.87 -8.38
C SER A 35 -3.74 16.85 -9.47
N SER A 36 -3.52 16.53 -10.76
CA SER A 36 -3.58 17.55 -11.80
C SER A 36 -5.00 17.99 -12.16
N MET A 37 -5.21 19.30 -12.30
CA MET A 37 -6.45 19.85 -12.90
C MET A 37 -6.42 19.86 -14.44
N SER A 38 -5.27 19.59 -15.06
CA SER A 38 -5.14 19.53 -16.53
C SER A 38 -5.71 18.23 -17.07
N LEU A 39 -6.52 18.30 -18.13
CA LEU A 39 -7.06 17.11 -18.81
C LEU A 39 -5.95 16.24 -19.41
N TRP A 40 -4.96 16.85 -20.09
CA TRP A 40 -3.85 16.13 -20.70
C TRP A 40 -3.01 15.37 -19.67
N LYS A 41 -2.71 15.97 -18.52
CA LYS A 41 -2.00 15.28 -17.43
C LYS A 41 -2.84 14.16 -16.79
N ARG A 42 -4.17 14.28 -16.77
CA ARG A 42 -5.04 13.20 -16.28
C ARG A 42 -5.13 12.05 -17.27
N LEU A 43 -5.09 12.32 -18.57
CA LEU A 43 -4.98 11.31 -19.63
C LEU A 43 -3.68 10.52 -19.54
N THR A 44 -2.54 11.16 -19.22
CA THR A 44 -1.28 10.40 -19.02
C THR A 44 -1.37 9.43 -17.84
N GLY A 45 -2.25 9.65 -16.87
CA GLY A 45 -2.56 8.70 -15.81
C GLY A 45 -3.11 7.34 -16.30
N LEU A 46 -3.65 7.28 -17.52
CA LEU A 46 -4.08 6.01 -18.14
C LEU A 46 -2.90 5.09 -18.48
N MET A 47 -1.67 5.60 -18.52
CA MET A 47 -0.46 4.78 -18.69
C MET A 47 -0.24 3.81 -17.52
N MET A 48 -0.97 3.96 -16.41
CA MET A 48 -0.96 3.01 -15.30
C MET A 48 -1.82 1.77 -15.56
N LEU A 49 -2.72 1.78 -16.57
CA LEU A 49 -3.62 0.65 -16.85
C LEU A 49 -2.90 -0.68 -17.11
N PRO A 50 -1.77 -0.74 -17.84
CA PRO A 50 -1.00 -1.98 -18.02
C PRO A 50 -0.55 -2.61 -16.69
N LEU A 51 -0.31 -1.82 -15.63
CA LEU A 51 0.06 -2.36 -14.32
C LEU A 51 -1.05 -3.22 -13.71
N PHE A 52 -2.32 -2.97 -14.04
CA PHE A 52 -3.43 -3.81 -13.61
C PHE A 52 -3.53 -5.10 -14.38
N ALA A 53 -3.18 -5.09 -15.68
CA ALA A 53 -3.06 -6.33 -16.45
C ALA A 53 -1.95 -7.20 -15.86
N ILE A 54 -0.82 -6.60 -15.47
CA ILE A 54 0.25 -7.30 -14.75
C ILE A 54 -0.23 -7.81 -13.39
N SER A 55 -0.94 -6.98 -12.61
CA SER A 55 -1.46 -7.38 -11.29
C SER A 55 -2.43 -8.55 -11.39
N TYR A 56 -3.36 -8.50 -12.35
CA TYR A 56 -4.26 -9.61 -12.66
C TYR A 56 -3.50 -10.85 -13.16
N GLY A 57 -2.50 -10.65 -14.03
CA GLY A 57 -1.65 -11.72 -14.53
C GLY A 57 -0.92 -12.46 -13.40
N VAL A 58 -0.25 -11.72 -12.51
CA VAL A 58 0.51 -12.27 -11.38
C VAL A 58 -0.41 -12.87 -10.31
N GLY A 59 -1.53 -12.23 -10.01
CA GLY A 59 -2.40 -12.60 -8.90
C GLY A 59 -3.48 -13.64 -9.23
N VAL A 60 -3.87 -13.76 -10.51
CA VAL A 60 -4.96 -14.64 -10.95
C VAL A 60 -4.48 -15.62 -12.01
N VAL A 61 -4.01 -15.11 -13.15
CA VAL A 61 -3.69 -15.97 -14.32
C VAL A 61 -2.54 -16.92 -14.02
N LEU A 62 -1.47 -16.44 -13.37
CA LEU A 62 -0.30 -17.24 -13.04
C LEU A 62 -0.64 -18.36 -12.04
N PRO A 63 -1.31 -18.10 -10.90
CA PRO A 63 -1.80 -19.16 -10.03
C PRO A 63 -2.75 -20.15 -10.70
N GLU A 64 -3.65 -19.70 -11.59
CA GLU A 64 -4.55 -20.59 -12.34
C GLU A 64 -3.78 -21.49 -13.31
N HIS A 65 -2.77 -20.94 -14.00
CA HIS A 65 -1.92 -21.73 -14.88
C HIS A 65 -1.19 -22.84 -14.11
N PHE A 66 -0.69 -22.53 -12.91
CA PHE A 66 -0.08 -23.50 -12.00
C PHE A 66 -1.02 -24.60 -11.51
N GLN A 67 -2.35 -24.40 -11.55
CA GLN A 67 -3.31 -25.46 -11.28
C GLN A 67 -3.50 -26.42 -12.45
N GLN A 68 -3.35 -25.92 -13.68
CA GLN A 68 -3.69 -26.65 -14.90
C GLN A 68 -2.51 -27.39 -15.50
N SER A 69 -1.29 -26.85 -15.37
CA SER A 69 -0.08 -27.47 -15.91
C SER A 69 1.16 -27.09 -15.10
N THR A 70 1.98 -28.09 -14.82
CA THR A 70 3.34 -27.91 -14.27
C THR A 70 4.42 -27.98 -15.35
N GLU A 71 4.03 -28.28 -16.59
CA GLU A 71 4.93 -28.38 -17.75
C GLU A 71 5.57 -27.02 -18.07
N GLY A 72 6.90 -26.99 -18.17
CA GLY A 72 7.67 -25.80 -18.57
C GLY A 72 8.12 -24.88 -17.43
N VAL A 73 7.69 -25.11 -16.19
CA VAL A 73 8.10 -24.30 -15.03
C VAL A 73 9.30 -24.94 -14.33
N GLN A 74 10.47 -24.90 -14.96
CA GLN A 74 11.71 -25.45 -14.39
C GLN A 74 12.39 -24.52 -13.38
N ALA A 75 11.90 -23.27 -13.24
CA ALA A 75 12.56 -22.23 -12.44
C ALA A 75 12.21 -22.25 -10.94
N ILE A 76 11.08 -22.87 -10.56
CA ILE A 76 10.59 -22.92 -9.17
C ILE A 76 10.14 -24.34 -8.83
N SER A 77 10.22 -24.72 -7.55
CA SER A 77 9.86 -26.07 -7.10
C SER A 77 8.37 -26.37 -7.24
N LEU A 78 8.01 -27.67 -7.38
CA LEU A 78 6.62 -28.11 -7.43
C LEU A 78 5.87 -27.69 -6.16
N ALA A 79 6.54 -27.73 -5.00
CA ALA A 79 6.01 -27.19 -3.76
C ALA A 79 5.60 -25.70 -3.86
N ALA A 80 6.41 -24.86 -4.50
CA ALA A 80 6.08 -23.45 -4.69
C ALA A 80 4.88 -23.27 -5.60
N ILE A 81 4.84 -24.00 -6.72
CA ILE A 81 3.74 -23.97 -7.69
C ILE A 81 2.42 -24.29 -7.00
N GLU A 82 2.36 -25.37 -6.21
CA GLU A 82 1.14 -25.79 -5.52
C GLU A 82 0.67 -24.75 -4.47
N ILE A 83 1.58 -24.19 -3.68
CA ILE A 83 1.22 -23.20 -2.66
C ILE A 83 0.75 -21.89 -3.32
N ILE A 84 1.44 -21.43 -4.37
CA ILE A 84 1.05 -20.23 -5.12
C ILE A 84 -0.35 -20.43 -5.72
N ALA A 85 -0.61 -21.58 -6.33
CA ALA A 85 -1.91 -21.94 -6.88
C ALA A 85 -3.03 -21.87 -5.84
N ARG A 86 -2.82 -22.46 -4.65
CA ARG A 86 -3.80 -22.46 -3.55
C ARG A 86 -4.06 -21.05 -3.01
N LEU A 87 -3.01 -20.27 -2.76
CA LEU A 87 -3.13 -18.88 -2.28
C LEU A 87 -3.80 -17.98 -3.34
N GLY A 88 -3.52 -18.20 -4.62
CA GLY A 88 -4.14 -17.47 -5.72
C GLY A 88 -5.62 -17.78 -5.83
N GLN A 89 -6.03 -19.05 -5.74
CA GLN A 89 -7.44 -19.43 -5.73
C GLN A 89 -8.21 -18.79 -4.56
N PHE A 90 -7.61 -18.79 -3.36
CA PHE A 90 -8.22 -18.17 -2.18
C PHE A 90 -8.41 -16.65 -2.37
N SER A 91 -7.42 -15.96 -2.94
CA SER A 91 -7.43 -14.50 -3.09
C SER A 91 -8.08 -14.00 -4.38
N ARG A 92 -8.40 -14.89 -5.33
CA ARG A 92 -8.89 -14.59 -6.69
C ARG A 92 -9.98 -13.52 -6.74
N TYR A 93 -11.09 -13.75 -6.04
CA TYR A 93 -12.24 -12.84 -6.10
C TYR A 93 -11.93 -11.46 -5.52
N PHE A 94 -11.09 -11.41 -4.47
CA PHE A 94 -10.62 -10.14 -3.91
C PHE A 94 -9.75 -9.40 -4.93
N ILE A 95 -8.79 -10.09 -5.56
CA ILE A 95 -7.91 -9.49 -6.57
C ILE A 95 -8.72 -8.91 -7.73
N ILE A 96 -9.65 -9.69 -8.30
CA ILE A 96 -10.52 -9.23 -9.39
C ILE A 96 -11.29 -7.98 -8.98
N CYS A 97 -11.93 -8.00 -7.81
CA CYS A 97 -12.69 -6.86 -7.29
C CYS A 97 -11.83 -5.59 -7.17
N PHE A 98 -10.64 -5.70 -6.55
CA PHE A 98 -9.73 -4.57 -6.36
C PHE A 98 -9.12 -4.06 -7.67
N VAL A 99 -8.83 -4.96 -8.62
CA VAL A 99 -8.37 -4.60 -9.97
C VAL A 99 -9.47 -3.83 -10.71
N CYS A 100 -10.71 -4.34 -10.74
CA CYS A 100 -11.84 -3.65 -11.36
C CYS A 100 -12.10 -2.28 -10.74
N MET A 101 -12.08 -2.20 -9.40
CA MET A 101 -12.21 -0.94 -8.67
C MET A 101 -11.11 0.05 -9.05
N SER A 102 -9.85 -0.41 -9.11
CA SER A 102 -8.72 0.44 -9.48
C SER A 102 -8.81 0.94 -10.91
N VAL A 103 -9.18 0.09 -11.87
CA VAL A 103 -9.42 0.49 -13.26
C VAL A 103 -10.53 1.54 -13.34
N GLY A 104 -11.64 1.33 -12.63
CA GLY A 104 -12.74 2.30 -12.56
C GLY A 104 -12.30 3.66 -12.00
N LEU A 105 -11.43 3.68 -10.99
CA LEU A 105 -10.86 4.91 -10.42
C LEU A 105 -9.92 5.63 -11.40
N ILE A 106 -9.09 4.88 -12.13
CA ILE A 106 -8.20 5.49 -13.14
C ILE A 106 -9.01 6.10 -14.28
N ILE A 107 -10.02 5.40 -14.80
CA ILE A 107 -10.88 5.91 -15.87
C ILE A 107 -11.68 7.13 -15.38
N SER A 108 -12.27 7.07 -14.19
CA SER A 108 -13.05 8.20 -13.65
C SER A 108 -12.19 9.39 -13.23
N ASN A 109 -10.85 9.24 -13.14
CA ASN A 109 -9.93 10.36 -12.96
C ASN A 109 -9.91 11.32 -14.16
N ILE A 110 -10.24 10.84 -15.37
CA ILE A 110 -10.35 11.69 -16.58
C ILE A 110 -11.41 12.79 -16.37
N LEU A 111 -12.47 12.50 -15.60
CA LEU A 111 -13.55 13.45 -15.35
C LEU A 111 -13.13 14.57 -14.39
N PRO A 112 -13.31 15.86 -14.77
CA PRO A 112 -12.90 16.99 -13.96
C PRO A 112 -13.69 17.05 -12.64
N LYS A 113 -12.97 16.94 -11.53
CA LYS A 113 -13.54 17.11 -10.19
C LYS A 113 -13.88 18.59 -9.93
N PRO A 114 -14.80 18.93 -9.02
CA PRO A 114 -15.30 20.30 -8.85
C PRO A 114 -14.21 21.34 -8.65
N ASN A 115 -13.20 21.02 -7.84
CA ASN A 115 -12.04 21.87 -7.60
C ASN A 115 -10.81 21.03 -7.22
N TYR A 116 -9.67 21.70 -7.03
CA TYR A 116 -8.39 21.08 -6.68
C TYR A 116 -8.45 20.25 -5.38
N ALA A 117 -9.19 20.69 -4.36
CA ALA A 117 -9.30 19.95 -3.10
C ALA A 117 -9.99 18.59 -3.27
N TYR A 118 -11.07 18.53 -4.07
CA TYR A 118 -11.71 17.26 -4.44
C TYR A 118 -10.76 16.38 -5.25
N GLN A 119 -10.03 16.96 -6.22
CA GLN A 119 -9.06 16.22 -7.04
C GLN A 119 -7.95 15.62 -6.18
N LEU A 120 -7.41 16.38 -5.23
CA LEU A 120 -6.35 15.95 -4.35
C LEU A 120 -6.79 14.81 -3.42
N LEU A 121 -7.98 14.92 -2.81
CA LEU A 121 -8.52 13.87 -1.95
C LEU A 121 -8.78 12.59 -2.77
N TYR A 122 -9.38 12.75 -3.95
CA TYR A 122 -9.65 11.65 -4.88
C TYR A 122 -8.37 10.91 -5.29
N GLY A 123 -7.32 11.64 -5.67
CA GLY A 123 -6.04 11.05 -6.07
C GLY A 123 -5.35 10.30 -4.94
N ASN A 124 -5.40 10.81 -3.72
CA ASN A 124 -4.86 10.14 -2.53
C ASN A 124 -5.60 8.83 -2.22
N VAL A 125 -6.93 8.83 -2.24
CA VAL A 125 -7.74 7.61 -2.07
C VAL A 125 -7.44 6.59 -3.17
N THR A 126 -7.26 7.05 -4.41
CA THR A 126 -6.86 6.20 -5.54
C THR A 126 -5.52 5.52 -5.28
N LEU A 127 -4.50 6.24 -4.77
CA LEU A 127 -3.19 5.66 -4.44
C LEU A 127 -3.23 4.64 -3.29
N ILE A 128 -4.10 4.84 -2.30
CA ILE A 128 -4.33 3.83 -1.24
C ILE A 128 -4.86 2.54 -1.88
N ILE A 129 -5.90 2.66 -2.72
CA ILE A 129 -6.54 1.51 -3.36
C ILE A 129 -5.58 0.81 -4.31
N LEU A 130 -4.77 1.56 -5.07
CA LEU A 130 -3.68 1.04 -5.89
C LEU A 130 -2.68 0.23 -5.06
N SER A 131 -2.22 0.79 -3.94
CA SER A 131 -1.26 0.13 -3.05
C SER A 131 -1.82 -1.18 -2.49
N ILE A 132 -3.09 -1.19 -2.07
CA ILE A 132 -3.77 -2.40 -1.59
C ILE A 132 -3.89 -3.43 -2.72
N THR A 133 -4.30 -3.00 -3.92
CA THR A 133 -4.48 -3.87 -5.09
C THR A 133 -3.19 -4.58 -5.47
N THR A 134 -2.08 -3.84 -5.58
CA THR A 134 -0.76 -4.42 -5.90
C THR A 134 -0.30 -5.37 -4.80
N THR A 135 -0.54 -5.04 -3.52
CA THR A 135 -0.17 -5.91 -2.39
C THR A 135 -0.90 -7.25 -2.46
N ILE A 136 -2.23 -7.23 -2.60
CA ILE A 136 -3.05 -8.45 -2.63
C ILE A 136 -2.75 -9.27 -3.90
N SER A 137 -2.48 -8.61 -5.03
CA SER A 137 -2.18 -9.29 -6.30
C SER A 137 -0.85 -10.04 -6.29
N VAL A 138 0.19 -9.48 -5.66
CA VAL A 138 1.52 -10.10 -5.60
C VAL A 138 1.66 -11.05 -4.40
N PHE A 139 0.72 -11.01 -3.45
CA PHE A 139 0.72 -11.84 -2.24
C PHE A 139 0.81 -13.35 -2.54
N PRO A 140 0.01 -13.96 -3.45
CA PRO A 140 0.09 -15.40 -3.73
C PRO A 140 1.49 -15.85 -4.14
N LEU A 141 2.11 -15.09 -5.04
CA LEU A 141 3.45 -15.37 -5.54
C LEU A 141 4.50 -15.24 -4.43
N THR A 142 4.55 -14.08 -3.77
CA THR A 142 5.57 -13.80 -2.75
C THR A 142 5.45 -14.71 -1.53
N ALA A 143 4.24 -14.87 -0.99
CA ALA A 143 4.01 -15.76 0.14
C ALA A 143 4.24 -17.22 -0.23
N GLY A 144 3.81 -17.66 -1.41
CA GLY A 144 4.04 -19.04 -1.87
C GLY A 144 5.52 -19.37 -2.04
N LEU A 145 6.31 -18.45 -2.60
CA LEU A 145 7.76 -18.59 -2.69
C LEU A 145 8.42 -18.68 -1.30
N THR A 146 7.99 -17.84 -0.36
CA THR A 146 8.51 -17.85 1.01
C THR A 146 8.16 -19.13 1.77
N ILE A 147 6.92 -19.60 1.70
CA ILE A 147 6.51 -20.85 2.36
C ILE A 147 7.23 -22.03 1.70
N ALA A 148 7.41 -22.03 0.38
CA ALA A 148 8.18 -23.09 -0.27
C ALA A 148 9.65 -23.13 0.19
N ALA A 149 10.25 -21.96 0.46
CA ALA A 149 11.63 -21.84 0.89
C ALA A 149 11.86 -22.17 2.37
N PHE A 150 11.00 -21.65 3.25
CA PHE A 150 11.20 -21.67 4.70
C PHE A 150 10.13 -22.45 5.47
N GLY A 151 9.10 -22.91 4.77
CA GLY A 151 7.95 -23.53 5.38
C GLY A 151 7.03 -22.55 6.10
N TRP A 152 5.95 -23.07 6.67
CA TRP A 152 5.03 -22.27 7.49
C TRP A 152 5.70 -21.74 8.75
N ILE A 153 6.61 -22.53 9.34
CA ILE A 153 7.38 -22.14 10.53
C ILE A 153 8.22 -20.90 10.25
N GLY A 154 8.83 -20.79 9.08
CA GLY A 154 9.62 -19.61 8.71
C GLY A 154 8.80 -18.44 8.20
N PHE A 155 7.64 -18.70 7.60
CA PHE A 155 6.73 -17.64 7.16
C PHE A 155 6.11 -16.85 8.33
N LEU A 156 5.76 -17.52 9.44
CA LEU A 156 5.15 -16.87 10.61
C LEU A 156 6.02 -15.74 11.21
N PRO A 157 7.34 -15.91 11.47
CA PRO A 157 8.24 -14.83 11.85
C PRO A 157 8.27 -13.67 10.84
N GLN A 158 8.19 -13.95 9.54
CA GLN A 158 8.13 -12.89 8.52
C GLN A 158 6.82 -12.09 8.60
N LEU A 159 5.69 -12.72 8.93
CA LEU A 159 4.44 -12.03 9.22
C LEU A 159 4.55 -11.14 10.47
N LEU A 160 5.22 -11.61 11.53
CA LEU A 160 5.50 -10.79 12.72
C LEU A 160 6.36 -9.56 12.38
N LEU A 161 7.37 -9.74 11.54
CA LEU A 161 8.15 -8.62 10.99
C LEU A 161 7.27 -7.65 10.21
N CYS A 162 6.33 -8.14 9.41
CA CYS A 162 5.38 -7.30 8.69
C CYS A 162 4.46 -6.49 9.63
N LEU A 163 4.06 -7.04 10.79
CA LEU A 163 3.34 -6.27 11.82
C LEU A 163 4.21 -5.14 12.40
N TYR A 164 5.48 -5.41 12.67
CA TYR A 164 6.42 -4.37 13.09
C TYR A 164 6.58 -3.28 12.01
N LEU A 165 6.72 -3.68 10.74
CA LEU A 165 6.79 -2.74 9.62
C LEU A 165 5.51 -1.91 9.48
N TRP A 166 4.33 -2.49 9.68
CA TRP A 166 3.06 -1.75 9.71
C TRP A 166 3.08 -0.65 10.77
N LYS A 167 3.56 -0.98 11.98
CA LYS A 167 3.69 -0.01 13.07
C LYS A 167 4.59 1.17 12.67
N VAL A 168 5.80 0.89 12.19
CA VAL A 168 6.78 1.93 11.83
C VAL A 168 6.36 2.73 10.60
N CYS A 169 5.91 2.06 9.54
CA CYS A 169 5.62 2.67 8.26
C CYS A 169 4.26 3.39 8.24
N VAL A 170 3.28 2.93 9.02
CA VAL A 170 1.90 3.45 8.99
C VAL A 170 1.51 4.09 10.33
N MET A 171 1.53 3.33 11.43
CA MET A 171 0.99 3.82 12.70
C MET A 171 1.77 5.02 13.25
N ASP A 172 3.11 4.92 13.29
CA ASP A 172 3.97 5.98 13.81
C ASP A 172 3.82 7.27 12.98
N LYS A 173 3.59 7.18 11.65
CA LYS A 173 3.31 8.35 10.81
C LYS A 173 1.98 9.01 11.14
N CYS A 174 0.91 8.21 11.30
CA CYS A 174 -0.40 8.71 11.71
C CYS A 174 -0.36 9.35 13.11
N GLN A 175 0.39 8.76 14.04
CA GLN A 175 0.58 9.29 15.38
C GLN A 175 1.36 10.61 15.36
N ARG A 176 2.45 10.71 14.57
CA ARG A 176 3.19 11.97 14.37
C ARG A 176 2.30 13.09 13.83
N LEU A 177 1.44 12.79 12.85
CA LEU A 177 0.45 13.75 12.34
C LEU A 177 -0.54 14.18 13.43
N ARG A 178 -1.05 13.22 14.21
CA ARG A 178 -1.95 13.51 15.33
C ARG A 178 -1.27 14.46 16.32
N THR A 179 -0.07 14.14 16.78
CA THR A 179 0.67 14.98 17.73
C THR A 179 0.97 16.36 17.14
N ALA A 180 1.27 16.47 15.84
CA ALA A 180 1.45 17.76 15.18
C ALA A 180 0.17 18.61 15.18
N ILE A 181 -1.02 18.01 14.98
CA ILE A 181 -2.31 18.73 14.97
C ILE A 181 -2.68 19.18 16.39
N TYR A 182 -2.67 18.26 17.36
CA TYR A 182 -3.28 18.47 18.67
C TYR A 182 -2.29 18.88 19.79
N HIS A 183 -0.97 18.84 19.55
CA HIS A 183 0.06 18.98 20.60
C HIS A 183 -0.08 18.00 21.77
N GLU A 184 -0.85 16.93 21.59
CA GLU A 184 -0.97 15.87 22.57
C GLU A 184 0.12 14.83 22.34
N SER A 185 0.97 14.66 23.35
CA SER A 185 1.87 13.51 23.46
C SER A 185 1.08 12.31 23.97
N THR A 186 0.05 11.87 23.27
CA THR A 186 -0.51 10.54 23.53
C THR A 186 0.52 9.52 23.07
N THR A 187 1.34 9.04 24.00
CA THR A 187 2.22 7.90 23.82
C THR A 187 1.35 6.65 23.80
N ALA A 188 0.96 6.21 22.60
CA ALA A 188 0.45 4.86 22.45
C ALA A 188 1.46 3.86 23.04
N PRO A 189 1.00 2.75 23.67
CA PRO A 189 1.90 1.74 24.20
C PRO A 189 2.87 1.26 23.11
N ASP A 190 4.17 1.36 23.36
CA ASP A 190 5.19 0.98 22.38
C ASP A 190 5.38 -0.54 22.36
N TRP A 191 4.38 -1.26 21.86
CA TRP A 191 4.47 -2.71 21.64
C TRP A 191 5.51 -3.06 20.57
N GLY A 192 5.86 -2.11 19.69
CA GLY A 192 6.85 -2.30 18.64
C GLY A 192 8.25 -2.58 19.18
N SER A 193 8.67 -1.92 20.27
CA SER A 193 9.97 -2.20 20.91
C SER A 193 10.04 -3.60 21.53
N LYS A 194 8.95 -4.07 22.14
CA LYS A 194 8.86 -5.45 22.65
C LYS A 194 8.95 -6.47 21.53
N LEU A 195 8.24 -6.25 20.42
CA LEU A 195 8.24 -7.15 19.28
C LEU A 195 9.62 -7.21 18.60
N ILE A 196 10.27 -6.07 18.35
CA ILE A 196 11.61 -6.07 17.75
C ILE A 196 12.66 -6.67 18.68
N SER A 197 12.52 -6.50 20.00
CA SER A 197 13.38 -7.15 20.99
C SER A 197 13.24 -8.68 20.89
N PHE A 198 12.00 -9.20 20.88
CA PHE A 198 11.73 -10.61 20.68
C PHE A 198 12.35 -11.14 19.38
N ILE A 199 12.18 -10.43 18.26
CA ILE A 199 12.73 -10.83 16.96
C ILE A 199 14.28 -10.80 16.98
N LYS A 200 14.90 -9.82 17.64
CA LYS A 200 16.37 -9.78 17.79
C LYS A 200 16.90 -10.94 18.62
N THR A 201 16.19 -11.32 19.69
CA THR A 201 16.60 -12.40 20.58
C THR A 201 16.37 -13.78 19.96
N TYR A 202 15.22 -14.02 19.35
CA TYR A 202 14.82 -15.36 18.89
C TYR A 202 14.79 -15.53 17.38
N GLY A 203 14.86 -14.46 16.59
CA GLY A 203 14.70 -14.52 15.14
C GLY A 203 15.73 -15.40 14.45
N GLY A 204 17.00 -15.36 14.87
CA GLY A 204 18.04 -16.24 14.34
C GLY A 204 17.78 -17.72 14.65
N ILE A 205 17.31 -18.03 15.86
CA ILE A 205 16.94 -19.38 16.28
C ILE A 205 15.74 -19.87 15.47
N LEU A 206 14.69 -19.03 15.32
CA LEU A 206 13.49 -19.35 14.55
C LEU A 206 13.82 -19.59 13.07
N LEU A 207 14.71 -18.77 12.49
CA LEU A 207 15.18 -18.96 11.12
C LEU A 207 15.96 -20.28 10.98
N GLY A 208 16.89 -20.55 11.90
CA GLY A 208 17.67 -21.80 11.89
C GLY A 208 16.78 -23.04 12.02
N LEU A 209 15.80 -22.99 12.93
CA LEU A 209 14.81 -24.06 13.09
C LEU A 209 13.93 -24.23 11.85
N SER A 210 13.54 -23.13 11.19
CA SER A 210 12.78 -23.17 9.94
C SER A 210 13.57 -23.86 8.81
N ILE A 211 14.85 -23.50 8.64
CA ILE A 211 15.72 -24.12 7.64
C ILE A 211 15.94 -25.60 7.96
N LEU A 212 16.23 -25.93 9.22
CA LEU A 212 16.42 -27.32 9.66
C LEU A 212 15.16 -28.15 9.48
N ASN A 213 14.00 -27.62 9.90
CA ASN A 213 12.70 -28.28 9.70
C ASN A 213 12.48 -28.59 8.22
N ARG A 214 12.76 -27.61 7.35
CA ARG A 214 12.52 -27.75 5.91
C ARG A 214 13.45 -28.76 5.22
N TRP A 215 14.64 -29.01 5.75
CA TRP A 215 15.56 -30.02 5.21
C TRP A 215 15.49 -31.40 5.86
N THR A 216 14.89 -31.53 7.05
CA THR A 216 14.94 -32.79 7.81
C THR A 216 13.56 -33.29 8.24
N LEU A 217 12.79 -32.47 8.97
CA LEU A 217 11.59 -32.92 9.67
C LEU A 217 10.28 -32.72 8.87
N ASN A 218 10.22 -31.71 8.00
CA ASN A 218 9.05 -31.33 7.20
C ASN A 218 7.75 -31.19 8.02
N LEU A 219 7.83 -30.71 9.28
CA LEU A 219 6.68 -30.54 10.15
C LEU A 219 5.78 -29.40 9.65
N GLY A 220 4.49 -29.69 9.48
CA GLY A 220 3.48 -28.72 9.04
C GLY A 220 3.55 -28.36 7.55
N GLU A 221 4.40 -29.03 6.77
CA GLU A 221 4.58 -28.72 5.35
C GLU A 221 3.52 -29.41 4.48
N LEU A 222 2.97 -28.66 3.53
CA LEU A 222 2.03 -29.18 2.53
C LEU A 222 2.71 -30.10 1.53
N VAL A 223 3.99 -29.83 1.20
CA VAL A 223 4.79 -30.59 0.25
C VAL A 223 6.17 -30.85 0.85
N LYS A 224 6.59 -32.12 0.86
CA LYS A 224 7.79 -32.63 1.55
C LYS A 224 9.08 -32.56 0.71
N GLU A 225 9.12 -31.67 -0.28
CA GLU A 225 10.31 -31.49 -1.12
C GLU A 225 11.38 -30.65 -0.41
N ASN A 226 12.63 -31.06 -0.57
CA ASN A 226 13.77 -30.29 -0.09
C ASN A 226 13.98 -29.05 -0.99
N PRO A 227 14.04 -27.83 -0.41
CA PRO A 227 14.25 -26.62 -1.19
C PRO A 227 15.67 -26.60 -1.77
N GLY A 228 15.78 -26.09 -3.00
CA GLY A 228 17.08 -25.76 -3.59
C GLY A 228 17.71 -24.55 -2.90
N PHE A 229 19.03 -24.39 -3.05
CA PHE A 229 19.74 -23.27 -2.42
C PHE A 229 19.20 -21.90 -2.86
N LEU A 230 18.85 -21.74 -4.13
CA LEU A 230 18.26 -20.51 -4.67
C LEU A 230 16.90 -20.18 -4.05
N SER A 231 16.21 -21.17 -3.47
CA SER A 231 14.92 -20.97 -2.81
C SER A 231 15.01 -20.04 -1.61
N PHE A 232 16.13 -20.07 -0.90
CA PHE A 232 16.34 -19.16 0.22
C PHE A 232 16.46 -17.70 -0.23
N LEU A 233 16.98 -17.42 -1.43
CA LEU A 233 17.07 -16.05 -1.95
C LEU A 233 15.68 -15.48 -2.24
N TYR A 234 14.85 -16.20 -3.00
CA TYR A 234 13.51 -15.72 -3.33
C TYR A 234 12.56 -15.75 -2.13
N GLY A 235 12.85 -16.55 -1.09
CA GLY A 235 12.04 -16.59 0.13
C GLY A 235 12.05 -15.29 0.94
N TRP A 236 13.02 -14.39 0.70
CA TRP A 236 13.07 -13.04 1.28
C TRP A 236 12.30 -12.00 0.47
N PHE A 237 11.89 -12.33 -0.75
CA PHE A 237 11.20 -11.39 -1.65
C PHE A 237 9.89 -10.88 -1.05
N PHE A 238 9.18 -11.72 -0.29
CA PHE A 238 7.99 -11.32 0.47
C PHE A 238 8.27 -10.14 1.41
N LEU A 239 9.29 -10.23 2.27
CA LEU A 239 9.61 -9.16 3.21
C LEU A 239 10.03 -7.87 2.50
N PHE A 240 10.87 -7.98 1.47
CA PHE A 240 11.28 -6.83 0.67
C PHE A 240 10.07 -6.12 0.04
N PHE A 241 9.21 -6.89 -0.63
CA PHE A 241 8.02 -6.36 -1.27
C PHE A 241 7.04 -5.75 -0.26
N MET A 242 6.76 -6.46 0.85
CA MET A 242 5.89 -5.95 1.91
C MET A 242 6.42 -4.66 2.54
N PHE A 243 7.74 -4.52 2.72
CA PHE A 243 8.34 -3.28 3.17
C PHE A 243 8.02 -2.11 2.23
N LEU A 244 8.24 -2.30 0.91
CA LEU A 244 7.95 -1.27 -0.09
C LEU A 244 6.47 -0.89 -0.09
N MET A 245 5.57 -1.89 -0.06
CA MET A 245 4.13 -1.66 -0.07
C MET A 245 3.62 -0.97 1.19
N LEU A 246 4.10 -1.38 2.38
CA LEU A 246 3.75 -0.74 3.64
C LEU A 246 4.30 0.69 3.73
N PHE A 247 5.51 0.93 3.20
CA PHE A 247 6.06 2.27 3.12
C PHE A 247 5.21 3.17 2.22
N ALA A 248 4.86 2.71 1.01
CA ALA A 248 4.02 3.43 0.06
C ALA A 248 2.63 3.71 0.64
N LEU A 249 1.97 2.70 1.21
CA LEU A 249 0.68 2.85 1.89
C LEU A 249 0.74 3.86 3.04
N GLY A 250 1.81 3.82 3.84
CA GLY A 250 2.02 4.78 4.92
C GLY A 250 2.19 6.22 4.44
N GLN A 251 2.84 6.45 3.29
CA GLN A 251 2.90 7.78 2.67
C GLN A 251 1.54 8.20 2.12
N ALA A 252 0.83 7.30 1.41
CA ALA A 252 -0.49 7.58 0.86
C ALA A 252 -1.50 7.94 1.98
N LEU A 253 -1.50 7.22 3.10
CA LEU A 253 -2.35 7.52 4.26
C LEU A 253 -2.01 8.87 4.89
N LYS A 254 -0.72 9.17 5.08
CA LYS A 254 -0.27 10.48 5.57
C LYS A 254 -0.80 11.61 4.67
N ASN A 255 -0.61 11.48 3.36
CA ASN A 255 -1.04 12.49 2.39
C ASN A 255 -2.57 12.58 2.29
N THR A 256 -3.28 11.47 2.50
CA THR A 256 -4.75 11.45 2.58
C THR A 256 -5.27 12.26 3.78
N ILE A 257 -4.63 12.15 4.95
CA ILE A 257 -5.01 12.94 6.13
C ILE A 257 -4.79 14.44 5.87
N ILE A 258 -3.66 14.81 5.27
CA ILE A 258 -3.37 16.20 4.89
C ILE A 258 -4.40 16.70 3.86
N ALA A 259 -4.68 15.91 2.82
CA ALA A 259 -5.67 16.22 1.80
C ALA A 259 -7.08 16.34 2.38
N TYR A 260 -7.44 15.52 3.37
CA TYR A 260 -8.70 15.64 4.09
C TYR A 260 -8.83 16.99 4.80
N TYR A 261 -7.80 17.45 5.52
CA TYR A 261 -7.86 18.75 6.19
C TYR A 261 -7.93 19.91 5.21
N PHE A 262 -7.18 19.84 4.11
CA PHE A 262 -7.27 20.80 3.02
C PHE A 262 -8.66 20.84 2.38
N PHE A 263 -9.27 19.66 2.19
CA PHE A 263 -10.63 19.53 1.69
C PHE A 263 -11.68 20.08 2.66
N LYS A 264 -11.57 19.73 3.95
CA LYS A 264 -12.49 20.17 5.00
C LYS A 264 -12.54 21.69 5.11
N TYR A 265 -11.37 22.35 5.04
CA TYR A 265 -11.23 23.81 5.14
C TYR A 265 -10.88 24.46 3.79
N GLN A 266 -11.41 23.92 2.69
CA GLN A 266 -11.05 24.31 1.33
C GLN A 266 -11.24 25.81 1.03
N LYS A 267 -12.24 26.45 1.64
CA LYS A 267 -12.51 27.89 1.41
C LYS A 267 -11.49 28.75 2.16
N GLU A 268 -11.16 28.37 3.39
CA GLU A 268 -10.19 29.03 4.25
C GLU A 268 -8.78 28.86 3.67
N TYR A 269 -8.40 27.66 3.23
CA TYR A 269 -7.10 27.41 2.59
C TYR A 269 -6.94 28.12 1.24
N ARG A 270 -8.02 28.21 0.44
CA ARG A 270 -7.99 28.99 -0.79
C ARG A 270 -7.64 30.45 -0.54
N LYS A 271 -8.25 31.06 0.47
CA LYS A 271 -7.93 32.43 0.91
C LYS A 271 -6.54 32.51 1.52
N HIS A 272 -6.19 31.61 2.43
CA HIS A 272 -4.93 31.63 3.16
C HIS A 272 -3.71 31.49 2.25
N PHE A 273 -3.78 30.65 1.20
CA PHE A 273 -2.68 30.48 0.25
C PHE A 273 -2.76 31.38 -0.98
N ASN A 274 -3.80 32.21 -1.10
CA ASN A 274 -4.11 33.02 -2.29
C ASN A 274 -4.09 32.18 -3.57
N ILE A 275 -4.88 31.09 -3.61
CA ILE A 275 -4.92 30.17 -4.76
C ILE A 275 -5.72 30.80 -5.89
N SER A 276 -5.14 30.87 -7.09
CA SER A 276 -5.80 31.43 -8.27
C SER A 276 -6.94 30.54 -8.77
N ASP A 277 -7.90 31.14 -9.49
CA ASP A 277 -9.05 30.42 -10.05
C ASP A 277 -8.63 29.35 -11.06
N GLU A 278 -7.57 29.62 -11.83
CA GLU A 278 -7.00 28.64 -12.75
C GLU A 278 -6.38 27.45 -12.02
N GLN A 279 -5.66 27.66 -10.92
CA GLN A 279 -5.14 26.56 -10.09
C GLN A 279 -6.27 25.79 -9.40
N TRP A 280 -7.32 26.48 -8.98
CA TRP A 280 -8.42 25.90 -8.21
C TRP A 280 -9.41 25.11 -9.05
N TYR A 281 -9.79 25.62 -10.23
CA TYR A 281 -10.82 25.02 -11.09
C TYR A 281 -10.25 24.40 -12.39
N GLY A 282 -8.99 24.70 -12.71
CA GLY A 282 -8.38 24.39 -14.00
C GLY A 282 -8.69 25.45 -15.06
N LYS A 283 -7.79 25.57 -16.04
CA LYS A 283 -7.79 26.57 -17.12
C LYS A 283 -9.11 26.73 -17.87
N TRP A 284 -9.84 25.64 -18.07
CA TRP A 284 -11.09 25.67 -18.83
C TRP A 284 -12.27 26.20 -17.99
N ARG A 285 -12.44 25.70 -16.77
CA ARG A 285 -13.52 26.15 -15.88
C ARG A 285 -13.29 27.57 -15.35
N SER A 286 -12.04 27.96 -15.09
CA SER A 286 -11.74 29.34 -14.66
C SER A 286 -12.21 30.37 -15.69
N LYS A 287 -12.00 30.11 -16.99
CA LYS A 287 -12.49 30.97 -18.08
C LYS A 287 -14.01 31.07 -18.18
N ILE A 288 -14.73 30.04 -17.75
CA ILE A 288 -16.20 30.05 -17.72
C ILE A 288 -16.70 30.85 -16.52
N LEU A 289 -16.05 30.72 -15.37
CA LEU A 289 -16.43 31.41 -14.13
C LEU A 289 -16.03 32.89 -14.10
N SER A 290 -15.06 33.29 -14.93
CA SER A 290 -14.63 34.68 -15.09
C SER A 290 -15.48 35.50 -16.08
N LYS A 291 -16.46 34.86 -16.74
CA LYS A 291 -17.44 35.50 -17.62
C LYS A 291 -18.75 35.67 -16.88
#